data_AF-A0A9N8MBP1-F1
#
_entry.id   AF-A0A9N8MBP1-F1
#
_cell.length_a   1.000
_cell.length_b   1.000
_cell.length_c   1.000
_cell.angle_alpha   90.00
_cell.angle_beta   90.00
_cell.angle_gamma   90.00
#
_symmetry.space_group_name_H-M   'P 1'
#
loop_
_entity.id
_entity.type
_entity.pdbx_description
1 polymer ?
#
loop_
_entity_poly.entity_id
_entity_poly.type
_entity_poly.pdbx_seq_one_letter_code
_entity_poly.pdbx_strand_id
1 'polypeptide(L)'
;YDSCDTGILPYQLYENLTGPLDTISNFSTFSSKDPRQLSLLPGMRLSSCTCPNEDHPGPAGVARSAPELDVFEVTQQGKHSYASQTYQIAPFDSAQQWANDTGPGGNAVLYGEDGSVSINNYKGTPYQESVSGYAIVPDDGFMDTEQRFVKYGVEYFPDFDGNGDGTITWYIDGLPTWTARGSTLDGIPSMEIGRRLFPVEPMSIIMNLGISSGFQPVDWNPLTGVQFPAVMLFEYVRLYQEQGKQKLTCDPPDHPTSAYIESHPDIFQNPNLTIYPREKYGWPKNELTTGC
;
A
#
# COMPACT_ATOMS: atom_id res chain seq x y z
N TYR A 1 -8.27 7.14 -1.43
CA TYR A 1 -8.05 8.40 -2.15
C TYR A 1 -9.40 8.93 -2.57
N ASP A 2 -9.88 9.97 -1.89
CA ASP A 2 -11.24 10.49 -2.09
C ASP A 2 -11.30 11.77 -2.94
N SER A 3 -10.16 12.27 -3.41
CA SER A 3 -10.14 13.46 -4.25
C SER A 3 -10.54 13.14 -5.70
N CYS A 4 -11.30 14.04 -6.33
CA CYS A 4 -11.62 13.99 -7.76
C CYS A 4 -10.68 14.93 -8.51
N ASP A 5 -9.52 14.42 -8.89
CA ASP A 5 -8.48 15.18 -9.58
C ASP A 5 -7.61 14.25 -10.45
N THR A 6 -6.43 14.71 -10.91
CA THR A 6 -5.55 13.93 -11.78
C THR A 6 -5.15 12.57 -11.18
N GLY A 7 -5.20 12.42 -9.85
CA GLY A 7 -4.84 11.21 -9.14
C GLY A 7 -5.71 10.00 -9.48
N ILE A 8 -6.95 10.23 -9.93
CA ILE A 8 -7.86 9.15 -10.35
C ILE A 8 -7.75 8.80 -11.82
N LEU A 9 -7.02 9.59 -12.61
CA LEU A 9 -6.89 9.41 -14.05
C LEU A 9 -5.79 8.40 -14.40
N PRO A 10 -5.89 7.73 -15.57
CA PRO A 10 -4.81 6.87 -16.06
C PRO A 10 -3.47 7.60 -16.08
N TYR A 11 -2.42 6.94 -15.59
CA TYR A 11 -1.06 7.48 -15.53
C TYR A 11 -0.87 8.78 -14.70
N GLN A 12 -1.89 9.23 -13.97
CA GLN A 12 -1.95 10.56 -13.34
C GLN A 12 -1.86 11.73 -14.36
N LEU A 13 -2.35 11.49 -15.58
CA LEU A 13 -2.36 12.46 -16.68
C LEU A 13 -3.79 12.82 -17.07
N TYR A 14 -3.97 13.99 -17.69
CA TYR A 14 -5.22 14.33 -18.36
C TYR A 14 -5.47 13.38 -19.55
N GLU A 15 -6.72 13.33 -20.04
CA GLU A 15 -7.11 12.42 -21.14
C GLU A 15 -6.30 12.61 -22.43
N ASN A 16 -5.83 13.83 -22.70
CA ASN A 16 -4.98 14.13 -23.86
C ASN A 16 -3.49 13.75 -23.65
N LEU A 17 -3.16 13.03 -22.56
CA LEU A 17 -1.83 12.64 -22.14
C LEU A 17 -0.88 13.81 -21.85
N THR A 18 -1.43 15.02 -21.69
CA THR A 18 -0.76 16.12 -20.99
C THR A 18 -1.09 16.03 -19.51
N GLY A 19 -0.58 16.93 -18.69
CA GLY A 19 -0.77 16.85 -17.26
C GLY A 19 0.18 17.73 -16.49
N PRO A 20 0.14 17.62 -15.16
CA PRO A 20 1.05 18.32 -14.28
C PRO A 20 2.51 18.03 -14.64
N LEU A 21 3.34 19.08 -14.61
CA LEU A 21 4.74 19.00 -15.06
C LEU A 21 5.51 17.91 -14.31
N ASP A 22 5.28 17.76 -13.02
CA ASP A 22 5.96 16.77 -12.17
C ASP A 22 5.59 15.33 -12.55
N THR A 23 4.36 15.06 -13.00
CA THR A 23 3.98 13.74 -13.51
C THR A 23 4.69 13.41 -14.82
N ILE A 24 4.80 14.38 -15.73
CA ILE A 24 5.41 14.17 -17.06
C ILE A 24 6.93 14.09 -16.99
N SER A 25 7.55 14.89 -16.12
CA SER A 25 9.00 15.07 -16.04
C SER A 25 9.70 14.07 -15.14
N ASN A 26 8.97 13.39 -14.25
CA ASN A 26 9.51 12.36 -13.39
C ASN A 26 9.12 10.96 -13.85
N PHE A 27 9.95 9.99 -13.44
CA PHE A 27 9.79 8.59 -13.77
C PHE A 27 9.80 7.77 -12.51
N SER A 28 9.15 6.60 -12.54
CA SER A 28 9.28 5.64 -11.46
C SER A 28 10.75 5.26 -11.27
N THR A 29 11.19 5.24 -10.03
CA THR A 29 12.61 5.10 -9.68
C THR A 29 13.12 3.66 -9.77
N PHE A 30 12.22 2.66 -9.76
CA PHE A 30 12.57 1.23 -9.85
C PHE A 30 11.79 0.49 -10.96
N SER A 31 11.88 0.98 -12.20
CA SER A 31 11.47 0.24 -13.40
C SER A 31 12.69 -0.22 -14.19
N SER A 32 12.90 -1.54 -14.28
CA SER A 32 14.00 -2.11 -15.10
C SER A 32 13.61 -2.34 -16.57
N LYS A 33 12.33 -2.23 -16.93
CA LYS A 33 11.82 -2.76 -18.22
C LYS A 33 10.73 -1.96 -18.93
N ASP A 34 10.11 -0.95 -18.33
CA ASP A 34 8.97 -0.23 -18.94
C ASP A 34 9.25 1.28 -19.07
N PRO A 35 8.55 2.02 -19.96
CA PRO A 35 8.95 3.34 -20.40
C PRO A 35 8.99 4.31 -19.23
N ARG A 36 9.86 5.31 -19.39
CA ARG A 36 10.04 6.49 -18.55
C ARG A 36 8.69 7.18 -18.27
N GLN A 37 7.93 6.68 -17.30
CA GLN A 37 6.66 7.23 -16.80
C GLN A 37 6.60 7.03 -15.29
N LEU A 38 5.92 7.94 -14.59
CA LEU A 38 5.74 7.86 -13.15
C LEU A 38 4.75 6.75 -12.76
N SER A 39 3.61 6.69 -13.44
CA SER A 39 2.54 5.72 -13.18
C SER A 39 2.16 4.97 -14.44
N LEU A 40 1.88 3.67 -14.31
CA LEU A 40 1.26 2.78 -15.29
C LEU A 40 -0.12 2.30 -14.82
N LEU A 41 -0.67 2.90 -13.76
CA LEU A 41 -1.99 2.56 -13.28
C LEU A 41 -3.06 2.96 -14.30
N PRO A 42 -4.09 2.12 -14.50
CA PRO A 42 -5.12 2.33 -15.53
C PRO A 42 -6.18 3.37 -15.15
N GLY A 43 -5.95 4.14 -14.08
CA GLY A 43 -6.91 5.02 -13.42
C GLY A 43 -7.68 4.31 -12.31
N MET A 44 -8.32 5.09 -11.45
CA MET A 44 -9.16 4.60 -10.36
C MET A 44 -10.53 4.21 -10.91
N ARG A 45 -10.92 2.95 -10.68
CA ARG A 45 -12.21 2.41 -11.16
C ARG A 45 -13.42 2.98 -10.41
N LEU A 46 -13.28 3.12 -9.09
CA LEU A 46 -14.37 3.46 -8.16
C LEU A 46 -14.02 4.77 -7.46
N SER A 47 -14.04 5.89 -8.19
CA SER A 47 -13.65 7.21 -7.67
C SER A 47 -14.81 7.92 -6.98
N SER A 48 -14.52 8.95 -6.19
CA SER A 48 -15.52 9.77 -5.50
C SER A 48 -16.43 10.53 -6.47
N CYS A 49 -15.94 10.89 -7.66
CA CYS A 49 -16.70 11.54 -8.72
C CYS A 49 -17.12 10.59 -9.85
N THR A 50 -17.41 9.33 -9.51
CA THR A 50 -18.07 8.39 -10.42
C THR A 50 -19.43 8.95 -10.84
N CYS A 51 -19.74 8.92 -12.14
CA CYS A 51 -20.98 9.51 -12.67
C CYS A 51 -22.24 8.84 -12.07
N PRO A 52 -23.36 9.56 -12.00
CA PRO A 52 -24.63 8.96 -11.59
C PRO A 52 -25.01 7.76 -12.45
N ASN A 53 -25.48 6.68 -11.80
CA ASN A 53 -25.90 5.41 -12.40
C ASN A 53 -24.77 4.55 -13.02
N GLU A 54 -23.50 4.91 -12.83
CA GLU A 54 -22.39 4.01 -13.14
C GLU A 54 -22.22 2.94 -12.03
N ASP A 55 -21.52 1.86 -12.36
CA ASP A 55 -21.26 0.77 -11.43
C ASP A 55 -20.34 1.22 -10.28
N HIS A 56 -20.91 1.33 -9.07
CA HIS A 56 -20.21 1.81 -7.90
C HIS A 56 -20.85 1.27 -6.60
N PRO A 57 -20.08 0.80 -5.61
CA PRO A 57 -20.63 0.24 -4.37
C PRO A 57 -21.33 1.28 -3.47
N GLY A 58 -20.98 2.56 -3.63
CA GLY A 58 -21.62 3.69 -2.94
C GLY A 58 -21.13 3.89 -1.49
N PRO A 59 -21.54 4.94 -0.77
CA PRO A 59 -22.42 6.02 -1.22
C PRO A 59 -21.81 6.85 -2.35
N ALA A 60 -22.64 7.64 -3.04
CA ALA A 60 -22.13 8.61 -4.01
C ALA A 60 -21.18 9.60 -3.31
N GLY A 61 -20.07 9.95 -3.96
CA GLY A 61 -19.04 10.82 -3.36
C GLY A 61 -17.95 10.10 -2.56
N VAL A 62 -18.08 8.80 -2.30
CA VAL A 62 -17.10 8.04 -1.50
C VAL A 62 -16.31 7.13 -2.43
N ALA A 63 -15.00 7.31 -2.55
CA ALA A 63 -14.17 6.47 -3.42
C ALA A 63 -13.84 5.13 -2.75
N ARG A 64 -13.38 4.16 -3.54
CA ARG A 64 -12.90 2.86 -3.06
C ARG A 64 -11.45 2.63 -3.41
N SER A 65 -10.63 2.47 -2.38
CA SER A 65 -9.19 2.33 -2.54
C SER A 65 -8.75 0.88 -2.40
N ALA A 66 -7.53 0.58 -2.82
CA ALA A 66 -6.92 -0.74 -2.63
C ALA A 66 -5.58 -0.58 -1.90
N PRO A 67 -5.58 -0.13 -0.62
CA PRO A 67 -4.36 0.01 0.15
C PRO A 67 -3.77 -1.37 0.50
N GLU A 68 -2.44 -1.43 0.62
CA GLU A 68 -1.71 -2.59 1.15
C GLU A 68 -0.81 -2.14 2.31
N LEU A 69 -0.94 -2.81 3.45
CA LEU A 69 -0.11 -2.60 4.64
C LEU A 69 0.73 -3.84 4.93
N ASP A 70 2.01 -3.71 4.67
CA ASP A 70 2.99 -4.74 4.92
C ASP A 70 3.42 -4.66 6.37
N VAL A 71 2.93 -5.61 7.19
CA VAL A 71 3.41 -5.79 8.57
C VAL A 71 4.89 -6.11 8.57
N PHE A 72 5.31 -6.97 7.63
CA PHE A 72 6.71 -7.22 7.27
C PHE A 72 6.80 -7.96 5.92
N GLU A 73 7.84 -7.63 5.15
CA GLU A 73 8.43 -8.50 4.12
C GLU A 73 9.94 -8.59 4.37
N VAL A 74 10.47 -9.81 4.57
CA VAL A 74 11.86 -9.97 5.04
C VAL A 74 12.84 -10.16 3.88
N THR A 75 13.83 -9.27 3.80
CA THR A 75 14.99 -9.38 2.89
C THR A 75 16.27 -9.62 3.67
N GLN A 76 17.26 -10.25 3.04
CA GLN A 76 18.60 -10.41 3.60
C GLN A 76 19.51 -9.27 3.10
N GLN A 77 20.29 -8.67 3.99
CA GLN A 77 21.35 -7.72 3.63
C GLN A 77 22.60 -7.93 4.49
N GLY A 78 23.68 -8.37 3.86
CA GLY A 78 24.97 -8.56 4.54
C GLY A 78 24.93 -9.73 5.52
N LYS A 79 24.85 -9.46 6.83
CA LYS A 79 24.78 -10.49 7.88
C LYS A 79 23.44 -10.54 8.61
N HIS A 80 22.56 -9.58 8.36
CA HIS A 80 21.28 -9.46 9.04
C HIS A 80 20.13 -9.54 8.05
N SER A 81 18.97 -9.86 8.57
CA SER A 81 17.71 -9.70 7.85
C SER A 81 17.02 -8.41 8.24
N TYR A 82 16.30 -7.83 7.30
CA TYR A 82 15.56 -6.59 7.46
C TYR A 82 14.11 -6.82 7.02
N ALA A 83 13.17 -6.34 7.81
CA ALA A 83 11.76 -6.29 7.43
C ALA A 83 11.49 -4.96 6.73
N SER A 84 11.06 -5.04 5.48
CA SER A 84 10.35 -3.95 4.80
C SER A 84 8.98 -3.83 5.45
N GLN A 85 8.69 -2.65 5.98
CA GLN A 85 7.45 -2.31 6.67
C GLN A 85 6.86 -1.13 5.92
N THR A 86 5.72 -1.35 5.26
CA THR A 86 5.31 -0.46 4.16
C THR A 86 3.82 -0.19 4.16
N TYR A 87 3.46 1.02 3.74
CA TYR A 87 2.14 1.35 3.24
C TYR A 87 2.23 1.63 1.73
N GLN A 88 1.66 0.75 0.92
CA GLN A 88 1.59 0.93 -0.53
C GLN A 88 0.42 1.84 -0.88
N ILE A 89 0.69 2.84 -1.71
CA ILE A 89 -0.25 3.90 -2.02
C ILE A 89 -0.30 4.22 -3.52
N ALA A 90 -1.45 4.76 -3.91
CA ALA A 90 -1.68 5.53 -5.12
C ALA A 90 -2.69 6.65 -4.81
N PRO A 91 -2.69 7.78 -5.53
CA PRO A 91 -1.72 8.18 -6.56
C PRO A 91 -0.30 8.39 -6.00
N PHE A 92 0.68 8.53 -6.90
CA PHE A 92 2.10 8.64 -6.57
C PHE A 92 2.55 10.09 -6.45
N ASP A 93 3.50 10.34 -5.57
CA ASP A 93 4.29 11.53 -5.43
C ASP A 93 5.27 11.74 -6.59
N SER A 94 5.77 12.97 -6.69
CA SER A 94 6.77 13.37 -7.67
C SER A 94 8.02 12.52 -7.47
N ALA A 95 8.43 11.76 -8.49
CA ALA A 95 9.51 10.77 -8.42
C ALA A 95 9.35 9.72 -7.30
N GLN A 96 8.10 9.43 -6.90
CA GLN A 96 7.76 8.53 -5.78
C GLN A 96 8.49 8.93 -4.49
N GLN A 97 8.57 10.23 -4.26
CA GLN A 97 9.22 10.82 -3.11
C GLN A 97 8.15 11.39 -2.16
N TRP A 98 7.52 10.49 -1.41
CA TRP A 98 6.73 10.86 -0.25
C TRP A 98 7.53 11.71 0.76
N ALA A 99 6.81 12.57 1.49
CA ALA A 99 7.40 13.43 2.51
C ALA A 99 7.85 12.59 3.72
N ASN A 100 9.16 12.45 3.89
CA ASN A 100 9.75 11.47 4.80
C ASN A 100 10.75 12.07 5.80
N ASP A 101 10.63 13.36 6.12
CA ASP A 101 11.49 14.00 7.11
C ASP A 101 11.36 13.31 8.48
N THR A 102 12.49 12.87 9.03
CA THR A 102 12.57 12.19 10.33
C THR A 102 13.04 13.12 11.46
N GLY A 103 13.25 14.41 11.17
CA GLY A 103 13.65 15.41 12.15
C GLY A 103 12.54 15.74 13.17
N PRO A 104 12.84 16.58 14.18
CA PRO A 104 11.84 17.03 15.14
C PRO A 104 10.64 17.71 14.44
N GLY A 105 9.45 17.10 14.56
CA GLY A 105 8.24 17.60 13.89
C GLY A 105 8.07 17.13 12.44
N GLY A 106 8.94 16.25 11.94
CA GLY A 106 8.87 15.68 10.60
C GLY A 106 7.67 14.76 10.36
N ASN A 107 7.58 14.23 9.14
CA ASN A 107 6.50 13.37 8.66
C ASN A 107 6.62 11.92 9.18
N ALA A 108 7.84 11.46 9.47
CA ALA A 108 8.12 10.14 9.98
C ALA A 108 8.87 10.18 11.31
N VAL A 109 8.72 9.14 12.13
CA VAL A 109 9.47 8.96 13.38
C VAL A 109 10.17 7.62 13.35
N LEU A 110 11.48 7.59 13.57
CA LEU A 110 12.25 6.35 13.72
C LEU A 110 12.54 6.12 15.20
N TYR A 111 12.34 4.90 15.70
CA TYR A 111 12.55 4.53 17.10
C TYR A 111 13.82 3.70 17.35
N GLY A 112 14.59 3.39 16.30
CA GLY A 112 15.81 2.59 16.38
C GLY A 112 17.08 3.40 16.63
N GLU A 113 18.06 2.78 17.29
CA GLU A 113 19.43 3.31 17.45
C GLU A 113 20.35 2.76 16.35
N ASP A 114 21.48 3.43 16.11
CA ASP A 114 22.61 2.93 15.29
C ASP A 114 22.24 2.35 13.91
N GLY A 115 21.20 2.88 13.27
CA GLY A 115 20.74 2.44 11.94
C GLY A 115 19.95 1.12 11.94
N SER A 116 19.52 0.63 13.11
CA SER A 116 18.62 -0.53 13.22
C SER A 116 17.26 -0.31 12.57
N VAL A 117 16.85 0.96 12.42
CA VAL A 117 15.69 1.37 11.65
C VAL A 117 16.07 2.54 10.73
N SER A 118 15.56 2.52 9.51
CA SER A 118 15.80 3.57 8.51
C SER A 118 14.62 3.71 7.55
N ILE A 119 14.52 4.84 6.85
CA ILE A 119 13.61 4.96 5.72
C ILE A 119 14.12 4.09 4.57
N ASN A 120 13.21 3.33 3.96
CA ASN A 120 13.55 2.46 2.85
C ASN A 120 13.90 3.29 1.61
N ASN A 121 14.97 2.93 0.91
CA ASN A 121 15.36 3.58 -0.34
C ASN A 121 14.56 3.08 -1.55
N TYR A 122 13.89 1.94 -1.42
CA TYR A 122 12.89 1.48 -2.37
C TYR A 122 11.63 2.35 -2.26
N LYS A 123 11.20 2.87 -3.41
CA LYS A 123 10.10 3.85 -3.50
C LYS A 123 8.85 3.29 -4.18
N GLY A 124 8.89 2.04 -4.62
CA GLY A 124 7.82 1.41 -5.37
C GLY A 124 8.17 1.16 -6.84
N THR A 125 7.15 0.93 -7.66
CA THR A 125 7.25 0.65 -9.11
C THR A 125 6.30 1.58 -9.87
N PRO A 126 6.20 1.52 -11.21
CA PRO A 126 5.14 2.24 -11.90
C PRO A 126 3.71 1.80 -11.54
N TYR A 127 3.54 0.76 -10.71
CA TYR A 127 2.23 0.26 -10.27
C TYR A 127 1.92 0.56 -8.80
N GLN A 128 2.89 1.05 -8.02
CA GLN A 128 2.69 1.39 -6.60
C GLN A 128 3.77 2.35 -6.11
N GLU A 129 3.44 3.22 -5.15
CA GLU A 129 4.44 3.92 -4.34
C GLU A 129 4.47 3.37 -2.92
N SER A 130 5.67 3.31 -2.34
CA SER A 130 5.92 2.69 -1.04
C SER A 130 6.30 3.73 0.02
N VAL A 131 5.37 4.04 0.93
CA VAL A 131 5.68 4.75 2.19
C VAL A 131 6.28 3.73 3.15
N SER A 132 7.62 3.65 3.19
CA SER A 132 8.32 2.46 3.67
C SER A 132 9.50 2.75 4.58
N GLY A 133 9.65 1.91 5.60
CA GLY A 133 10.80 1.83 6.49
C GLY A 133 11.39 0.42 6.52
N TYR A 134 12.69 0.34 6.79
CA TYR A 134 13.41 -0.91 7.07
C TYR A 134 13.76 -0.99 8.54
N ALA A 135 13.56 -2.16 9.13
CA ALA A 135 14.01 -2.46 10.49
C ALA A 135 14.69 -3.83 10.56
N ILE A 136 15.76 -3.94 11.35
CA ILE A 136 16.46 -5.21 11.56
C ILE A 136 15.52 -6.22 12.21
N VAL A 137 15.54 -7.44 11.68
CA VAL A 137 14.85 -8.61 12.23
C VAL A 137 15.81 -9.35 13.17
N PRO A 138 15.36 -9.80 14.36
CA PRO A 138 16.16 -10.66 15.22
C PRO A 138 16.60 -11.94 14.49
N ASP A 139 17.92 -12.16 14.39
CA ASP A 139 18.50 -13.32 13.70
C ASP A 139 18.13 -14.66 14.37
N ASP A 140 17.74 -14.61 15.65
CA ASP A 140 17.34 -15.78 16.44
C ASP A 140 15.91 -16.28 16.11
N GLY A 141 15.22 -15.61 15.17
CA GLY A 141 13.89 -15.97 14.70
C GLY A 141 13.83 -16.91 13.48
N PHE A 142 14.97 -17.37 12.95
CA PHE A 142 15.03 -18.21 11.76
C PHE A 142 15.16 -19.71 12.11
N MET A 143 14.77 -20.57 11.16
CA MET A 143 14.74 -22.03 11.36
C MET A 143 16.13 -22.64 11.66
N ASP A 144 17.21 -22.08 11.11
CA ASP A 144 18.57 -22.59 11.30
C ASP A 144 19.33 -21.90 12.44
N THR A 145 18.63 -21.09 13.25
CA THR A 145 19.18 -20.40 14.42
C THR A 145 18.50 -20.92 15.71
N GLU A 146 18.13 -20.07 16.65
CA GLU A 146 17.46 -20.45 17.90
C GLU A 146 15.96 -20.74 17.73
N GLN A 147 15.36 -20.44 16.56
CA GLN A 147 13.97 -20.73 16.22
C GLN A 147 12.94 -20.07 17.17
N ARG A 148 13.24 -18.86 17.65
CA ARG A 148 12.33 -18.10 18.51
C ARG A 148 11.19 -17.49 17.69
N PHE A 149 9.96 -17.58 18.18
CA PHE A 149 8.87 -16.79 17.61
C PHE A 149 9.08 -15.29 17.89
N VAL A 150 9.22 -14.49 16.82
CA VAL A 150 9.31 -13.04 16.88
C VAL A 150 7.93 -12.41 16.67
N LYS A 151 7.60 -11.39 17.47
CA LYS A 151 6.35 -10.66 17.33
C LYS A 151 6.50 -9.57 16.27
N TYR A 152 5.66 -9.60 15.24
CA TYR A 152 5.52 -8.53 14.26
C TYR A 152 4.16 -7.88 14.42
N GLY A 153 4.07 -6.58 14.18
CA GLY A 153 2.81 -5.87 14.32
C GLY A 153 2.76 -4.56 13.56
N VAL A 154 1.53 -4.13 13.31
CA VAL A 154 1.19 -2.80 12.82
C VAL A 154 0.04 -2.29 13.67
N GLU A 155 0.12 -1.04 14.10
CA GLU A 155 -0.97 -0.28 14.69
C GLU A 155 -1.26 0.86 13.72
N TYR A 156 -2.51 1.01 13.28
CA TYR A 156 -2.88 2.13 12.43
C TYR A 156 -4.17 2.78 12.93
N PHE A 157 -4.18 4.10 12.81
CA PHE A 157 -5.36 4.93 13.05
C PHE A 157 -5.87 5.41 11.69
N PRO A 158 -7.03 4.90 11.24
CA PRO A 158 -7.65 5.34 10.00
C PRO A 158 -7.89 6.85 9.96
N ASP A 159 -7.77 7.44 8.78
CA ASP A 159 -8.08 8.85 8.55
C ASP A 159 -9.55 9.01 8.10
N PHE A 160 -10.49 8.65 8.99
CA PHE A 160 -11.93 8.60 8.65
C PHE A 160 -12.50 9.94 8.19
N ASP A 161 -11.97 11.06 8.69
CA ASP A 161 -12.42 12.41 8.35
C ASP A 161 -11.63 13.02 7.19
N GLY A 162 -10.59 12.33 6.70
CA GLY A 162 -9.72 12.78 5.62
C GLY A 162 -8.96 14.07 5.93
N ASN A 163 -8.68 14.32 7.20
CA ASN A 163 -8.06 15.56 7.67
C ASN A 163 -6.55 15.43 7.89
N GLY A 164 -6.00 14.21 7.82
CA GLY A 164 -4.59 13.93 8.03
C GLY A 164 -4.20 13.61 9.47
N ASP A 165 -5.15 13.31 10.35
CA ASP A 165 -4.86 12.99 11.76
C ASP A 165 -4.48 11.51 11.99
N GLY A 166 -4.62 10.66 10.97
CA GLY A 166 -4.25 9.24 11.08
C GLY A 166 -2.74 9.03 11.21
N THR A 167 -2.37 7.81 11.59
CA THR A 167 -0.96 7.38 11.71
C THR A 167 -0.85 5.87 11.46
N ILE A 168 0.36 5.41 11.14
CA ILE A 168 0.72 3.98 11.16
C ILE A 168 2.03 3.81 11.90
N THR A 169 2.07 2.90 12.87
CA THR A 169 3.26 2.50 13.61
C THR A 169 3.50 1.01 13.42
N TRP A 170 4.74 0.66 13.09
CA TRP A 170 5.15 -0.73 12.93
C TRP A 170 5.97 -1.22 14.13
N TYR A 171 6.00 -2.54 14.32
CA TYR A 171 6.63 -3.18 15.47
C TYR A 171 7.39 -4.44 15.07
N ILE A 172 8.56 -4.63 15.69
CA ILE A 172 9.35 -5.87 15.65
C ILE A 172 9.73 -6.21 17.09
N ASP A 173 9.56 -7.48 17.45
CA ASP A 173 9.80 -8.04 18.78
C ASP A 173 9.07 -7.28 19.91
N GLY A 174 7.90 -6.71 19.59
CA GLY A 174 7.09 -5.92 20.52
C GLY A 174 7.59 -4.49 20.77
N LEU A 175 8.62 -4.04 20.06
CA LEU A 175 9.15 -2.67 20.10
C LEU A 175 8.73 -1.90 18.85
N PRO A 176 8.37 -0.61 18.96
CA PRO A 176 8.06 0.21 17.79
C PRO A 176 9.34 0.39 16.94
N THR A 177 9.20 0.29 15.62
CA THR A 177 10.29 0.50 14.67
C THR A 177 10.24 1.91 14.11
N TRP A 178 9.14 2.26 13.44
CA TRP A 178 8.90 3.60 12.90
C TRP A 178 7.42 3.94 12.81
N THR A 179 7.12 5.22 12.59
CA THR A 179 5.77 5.73 12.40
C THR A 179 5.68 6.65 11.19
N ALA A 180 4.67 6.42 10.35
CA ALA A 180 4.19 7.37 9.35
C ALA A 180 3.08 8.23 9.95
N ARG A 181 3.20 9.56 9.85
CA ARG A 181 2.15 10.51 10.24
C ARG A 181 1.30 10.89 9.03
N GLY A 182 0.10 11.43 9.24
CA GLY A 182 -0.76 11.81 8.11
C GLY A 182 -0.13 12.83 7.16
N SER A 183 0.85 13.62 7.60
CA SER A 183 1.60 14.51 6.71
C SER A 183 2.50 13.79 5.70
N THR A 184 2.71 12.46 5.80
CA THR A 184 3.37 11.67 4.73
C THR A 184 2.48 11.54 3.49
N LEU A 185 1.17 11.80 3.64
CA LEU A 185 0.14 11.60 2.63
C LEU A 185 -0.50 12.91 2.16
N ASP A 186 0.13 14.05 2.46
CA ASP A 186 -0.37 15.35 2.04
C ASP A 186 -0.51 15.43 0.50
N GLY A 187 -1.42 16.29 0.05
CA GLY A 187 -1.60 16.55 -1.38
C GLY A 187 -0.38 17.21 -1.99
N ILE A 188 -0.21 17.04 -3.31
CA ILE A 188 0.90 17.60 -4.07
C ILE A 188 0.32 18.52 -5.14
N PRO A 189 0.28 19.85 -4.87
CA PRO A 189 -0.28 20.80 -5.82
C PRO A 189 0.41 20.81 -7.19
N SER A 190 1.73 20.57 -7.25
CA SER A 190 2.48 20.49 -8.51
C SER A 190 2.11 19.29 -9.38
N MET A 191 1.39 18.33 -8.80
CA MET A 191 0.86 17.14 -9.45
C MET A 191 -0.67 17.13 -9.51
N GLU A 192 -1.32 18.18 -9.01
CA GLU A 192 -2.79 18.28 -8.95
C GLU A 192 -3.44 17.08 -8.25
N ILE A 193 -2.76 16.48 -7.28
CA ILE A 193 -3.32 15.39 -6.46
C ILE A 193 -3.59 15.88 -5.03
N GLY A 194 -4.74 15.52 -4.50
CA GLY A 194 -5.13 15.73 -3.13
C GLY A 194 -4.45 14.80 -2.13
N ARG A 195 -4.88 14.93 -0.87
CA ARG A 195 -4.41 14.09 0.24
C ARG A 195 -4.80 12.63 0.01
N ARG A 196 -3.86 11.74 0.29
CA ARG A 196 -4.14 10.31 0.42
C ARG A 196 -4.55 10.01 1.87
N LEU A 197 -5.36 8.97 2.03
CA LEU A 197 -5.91 8.59 3.32
C LEU A 197 -5.13 7.40 3.87
N PHE A 198 -5.00 7.31 5.19
CA PHE A 198 -4.79 6.00 5.79
C PHE A 198 -6.05 5.15 5.66
N PRO A 199 -5.95 3.82 5.55
CA PRO A 199 -7.06 2.96 5.14
C PRO A 199 -8.31 3.15 6.02
N VAL A 200 -9.42 3.54 5.39
CA VAL A 200 -10.74 3.73 6.06
C VAL A 200 -11.69 2.55 5.84
N GLU A 201 -11.30 1.61 4.99
CA GLU A 201 -12.08 0.42 4.63
C GLU A 201 -11.57 -0.83 5.38
N PRO A 202 -12.42 -1.84 5.60
CA PRO A 202 -11.98 -3.13 6.13
C PRO A 202 -10.89 -3.77 5.24
N MET A 203 -9.83 -4.29 5.86
CA MET A 203 -8.76 -5.03 5.19
C MET A 203 -8.74 -6.50 5.63
N SER A 204 -8.24 -7.36 4.75
CA SER A 204 -7.98 -8.78 5.05
C SER A 204 -6.51 -9.00 5.41
N ILE A 205 -6.23 -9.89 6.36
CA ILE A 205 -4.87 -10.30 6.67
C ILE A 205 -4.43 -11.40 5.71
N ILE A 206 -3.33 -11.18 5.00
CA ILE A 206 -2.69 -12.17 4.12
C ILE A 206 -1.41 -12.64 4.80
N MET A 207 -1.25 -13.96 4.90
CA MET A 207 -0.02 -14.60 5.38
C MET A 207 0.44 -15.55 4.28
N ASN A 208 1.62 -15.31 3.73
CA ASN A 208 2.18 -16.13 2.66
C ASN A 208 3.68 -16.33 2.84
N LEU A 209 4.21 -17.35 2.19
CA LEU A 209 5.64 -17.57 2.00
C LEU A 209 5.89 -17.64 0.50
N GLY A 210 6.52 -16.60 -0.04
CA GLY A 210 6.82 -16.46 -1.46
C GLY A 210 8.32 -16.50 -1.74
N ILE A 211 8.67 -16.81 -2.99
CA ILE A 211 10.03 -16.69 -3.50
C ILE A 211 9.96 -15.81 -4.75
N SER A 212 10.66 -14.69 -4.76
CA SER A 212 10.64 -13.74 -5.88
C SER A 212 12.03 -13.18 -6.16
N SER A 213 12.55 -13.45 -7.35
CA SER A 213 13.77 -12.82 -7.86
C SER A 213 13.62 -11.31 -8.10
N GLY A 214 12.40 -10.79 -8.06
CA GLY A 214 12.13 -9.35 -8.12
C GLY A 214 12.41 -8.65 -6.78
N PHE A 215 12.47 -9.39 -5.67
CA PHE A 215 12.70 -8.86 -4.34
C PHE A 215 14.16 -9.01 -3.92
N GLN A 216 14.72 -10.23 -4.03
CA GLN A 216 16.14 -10.50 -3.81
C GLN A 216 16.64 -11.63 -4.73
N PRO A 217 17.93 -11.64 -5.13
CA PRO A 217 18.51 -12.78 -5.85
C PRO A 217 18.36 -14.07 -5.06
N VAL A 218 17.85 -15.12 -5.71
CA VAL A 218 17.66 -16.42 -5.07
C VAL A 218 18.89 -17.29 -5.31
N ASP A 219 19.54 -17.76 -4.24
CA ASP A 219 20.57 -18.79 -4.32
C ASP A 219 19.90 -20.17 -4.44
N TRP A 220 20.06 -20.79 -5.62
CA TRP A 220 19.54 -22.11 -5.94
C TRP A 220 20.56 -23.23 -5.74
N ASN A 221 21.75 -22.92 -5.23
CA ASN A 221 22.76 -23.93 -4.93
C ASN A 221 22.24 -24.88 -3.84
N PRO A 222 22.19 -26.20 -4.07
CA PRO A 222 21.64 -27.15 -3.09
C PRO A 222 22.46 -27.24 -1.79
N LEU A 223 23.70 -26.73 -1.76
CA LEU A 223 24.58 -26.77 -0.59
C LEU A 223 24.63 -25.44 0.19
N THR A 224 24.32 -24.32 -0.45
CA THR A 224 24.49 -22.97 0.13
C THR A 224 23.23 -22.11 0.07
N GLY A 225 22.27 -22.47 -0.77
CA GLY A 225 21.07 -21.70 -1.04
C GLY A 225 19.84 -22.21 -0.31
N VAL A 226 18.66 -21.83 -0.82
CA VAL A 226 17.36 -22.21 -0.25
C VAL A 226 17.23 -23.74 -0.17
N GLN A 227 16.95 -24.23 1.04
CA GLN A 227 16.67 -25.64 1.30
C GLN A 227 15.16 -25.87 1.33
N PHE A 228 14.71 -26.96 0.70
CA PHE A 228 13.31 -27.36 0.69
C PHE A 228 13.06 -28.62 1.54
N PRO A 229 11.94 -28.68 2.29
CA PRO A 229 10.89 -27.66 2.38
C PRO A 229 11.32 -26.42 3.20
N ALA A 230 11.10 -25.23 2.64
CA ALA A 230 11.22 -23.98 3.38
C ALA A 230 9.91 -23.72 4.13
N VAL A 231 9.99 -23.37 5.41
CA VAL A 231 8.82 -23.29 6.30
C VAL A 231 8.79 -21.95 7.01
N MET A 232 7.60 -21.32 7.01
CA MET A 232 7.28 -20.17 7.83
C MET A 232 6.18 -20.58 8.80
N LEU A 233 6.43 -20.41 10.10
CA LEU A 233 5.52 -20.83 11.17
C LEU A 233 4.87 -19.61 11.82
N PHE A 234 3.57 -19.71 12.09
CA PHE A 234 2.81 -18.72 12.85
C PHE A 234 2.26 -19.39 14.11
N GLU A 235 2.67 -18.91 15.28
CA GLU A 235 2.13 -19.42 16.55
C GLU A 235 0.69 -18.91 16.76
N TYR A 236 0.45 -17.63 16.53
CA TYR A 236 -0.87 -17.01 16.63
C TYR A 236 -0.94 -15.72 15.82
N VAL A 237 -2.17 -15.28 15.54
CA VAL A 237 -2.49 -13.94 15.03
C VAL A 237 -3.46 -13.28 16.01
N ARG A 238 -3.28 -11.99 16.28
CA ARG A 238 -4.20 -11.19 17.11
C ARG A 238 -4.59 -9.93 16.37
N LEU A 239 -5.87 -9.63 16.40
CA LEU A 239 -6.45 -8.38 15.90
C LEU A 239 -7.13 -7.67 17.06
N TYR A 240 -6.82 -6.40 17.23
CA TYR A 240 -7.40 -5.55 18.27
C TYR A 240 -8.12 -4.38 17.61
N GLN A 241 -9.25 -3.98 18.20
CA GLN A 241 -9.94 -2.74 17.88
C GLN A 241 -10.20 -1.99 19.18
N GLU A 242 -10.06 -0.67 19.15
CA GLU A 242 -10.29 0.18 20.33
C GLU A 242 -11.72 -0.01 20.85
N GLN A 243 -11.85 -0.05 22.18
CA GLN A 243 -13.14 -0.26 22.82
C GLN A 243 -14.11 0.87 22.45
N GLY A 244 -15.28 0.51 21.90
CA GLY A 244 -16.32 1.46 21.49
C GLY A 244 -16.14 2.01 20.07
N LYS A 245 -15.05 1.66 19.37
CA LYS A 245 -14.79 2.06 17.97
C LYS A 245 -14.74 0.86 17.02
N GLN A 246 -15.28 -0.28 17.41
CA GLN A 246 -15.25 -1.48 16.58
C GLN A 246 -16.12 -1.32 15.32
N LYS A 247 -15.52 -1.54 14.15
CA LYS A 247 -16.22 -1.75 12.88
C LYS A 247 -15.94 -3.20 12.44
N LEU A 248 -16.92 -4.09 12.61
CA LEU A 248 -16.78 -5.54 12.36
C LEU A 248 -17.57 -6.04 11.14
N THR A 249 -18.30 -5.16 10.46
CA THR A 249 -19.04 -5.51 9.24
C THR A 249 -18.20 -5.21 8.01
N CYS A 250 -18.29 -6.09 7.00
CA CYS A 250 -17.76 -5.82 5.66
C CYS A 250 -18.73 -4.97 4.81
N ASP A 251 -19.88 -4.61 5.37
CA ASP A 251 -20.93 -3.79 4.75
C ASP A 251 -21.32 -2.61 5.64
N PRO A 252 -20.38 -1.72 6.03
CA PRO A 252 -20.69 -0.58 6.87
C PRO A 252 -21.48 0.49 6.07
N PRO A 253 -22.37 1.28 6.70
CA PRO A 253 -23.20 2.25 5.97
C PRO A 253 -22.43 3.33 5.19
N ASP A 254 -21.22 3.65 5.64
CA ASP A 254 -20.30 4.59 4.99
C ASP A 254 -19.49 3.96 3.85
N HIS A 255 -19.36 2.62 3.81
CA HIS A 255 -18.66 1.87 2.75
C HIS A 255 -19.37 0.52 2.44
N PRO A 256 -20.65 0.52 2.02
CA PRO A 256 -21.40 -0.71 1.74
C PRO A 256 -20.77 -1.46 0.57
N THR A 257 -20.52 -2.75 0.74
CA THR A 257 -19.74 -3.54 -0.21
C THR A 257 -20.43 -4.86 -0.57
N SER A 258 -21.38 -5.34 0.25
CA SER A 258 -22.02 -6.64 0.04
C SER A 258 -22.72 -6.75 -1.32
N ALA A 259 -23.58 -5.79 -1.67
CA ALA A 259 -24.31 -5.81 -2.93
C ALA A 259 -23.37 -5.79 -4.16
N TYR A 260 -22.25 -5.05 -4.06
CA TYR A 260 -21.25 -4.97 -5.12
C TYR A 260 -20.49 -6.29 -5.27
N ILE A 261 -20.10 -6.93 -4.17
CA ILE A 261 -19.45 -8.26 -4.21
C ILE A 261 -20.39 -9.31 -4.82
N GLU A 262 -21.65 -9.32 -4.40
CA GLU A 262 -22.67 -10.27 -4.86
C GLU A 262 -22.97 -10.14 -6.36
N SER A 263 -22.92 -8.92 -6.91
CA SER A 263 -23.09 -8.67 -8.35
C SER A 263 -21.83 -8.94 -9.17
N HIS A 264 -20.67 -9.10 -8.53
CA HIS A 264 -19.36 -9.31 -9.16
C HIS A 264 -18.62 -10.59 -8.70
N PRO A 265 -19.28 -11.77 -8.67
CA PRO A 265 -18.72 -12.96 -8.02
C PRO A 265 -17.42 -13.47 -8.65
N ASP A 266 -17.24 -13.29 -9.96
CA ASP A 266 -16.02 -13.68 -10.69
C ASP A 266 -14.80 -12.81 -10.35
N ILE A 267 -15.01 -11.60 -9.82
CA ILE A 267 -13.92 -10.74 -9.34
C ILE A 267 -13.52 -11.13 -7.92
N PHE A 268 -14.50 -11.38 -7.05
CA PHE A 268 -14.25 -11.58 -5.63
C PHE A 268 -14.06 -13.04 -5.20
N GLN A 269 -14.35 -14.01 -6.08
CA GLN A 269 -14.20 -15.44 -5.78
C GLN A 269 -13.14 -16.14 -6.65
N ASN A 270 -12.46 -15.41 -7.55
CA ASN A 270 -11.44 -15.97 -8.41
C ASN A 270 -10.03 -15.53 -7.98
N PRO A 271 -9.27 -16.38 -7.27
CA PRO A 271 -7.92 -16.06 -6.82
C PRO A 271 -6.90 -15.94 -7.97
N ASN A 272 -7.25 -16.38 -9.19
CA ASN A 272 -6.39 -16.31 -10.36
C ASN A 272 -6.69 -15.09 -11.26
N LEU A 273 -7.66 -14.26 -10.90
CA LEU A 273 -8.01 -13.08 -11.69
C LEU A 273 -6.94 -11.99 -11.50
N THR A 274 -6.25 -11.65 -12.58
CA THR A 274 -5.19 -10.63 -12.57
C THR A 274 -5.56 -9.36 -13.34
N ILE A 275 -6.68 -9.38 -14.07
CA ILE A 275 -7.15 -8.27 -14.91
C ILE A 275 -8.65 -8.09 -14.69
N TYR A 276 -9.08 -6.87 -14.47
CA TYR A 276 -10.50 -6.54 -14.33
C TYR A 276 -11.26 -6.80 -15.65
N PRO A 277 -12.39 -7.55 -15.63
CA PRO A 277 -13.11 -7.94 -16.84
C PRO A 277 -13.98 -6.80 -17.39
N ARG A 278 -13.32 -5.81 -18.01
CA ARG A 278 -13.94 -4.61 -18.61
C ARG A 278 -15.03 -4.93 -19.64
N GLU A 279 -14.90 -6.03 -20.38
CA GLU A 279 -15.91 -6.43 -21.37
C GLU A 279 -17.26 -6.78 -20.75
N LYS A 280 -17.25 -7.23 -19.49
CA LYS A 280 -18.44 -7.66 -18.75
C LYS A 280 -19.06 -6.51 -17.95
N TYR A 281 -18.24 -5.74 -17.25
CA TYR A 281 -18.70 -4.71 -16.31
C TYR A 281 -18.47 -3.26 -16.79
N GLY A 282 -17.85 -3.08 -17.95
CA GLY A 282 -17.45 -1.75 -18.41
C GLY A 282 -16.31 -1.16 -17.56
N TRP A 283 -16.11 0.14 -17.66
CA TRP A 283 -15.25 0.91 -16.76
C TRP A 283 -16.07 2.13 -16.32
N PRO A 284 -16.35 2.31 -15.01
CA PRO A 284 -17.17 3.41 -14.54
C PRO A 284 -16.63 4.75 -15.01
N LYS A 285 -17.53 5.59 -15.55
CA LYS A 285 -17.19 6.95 -15.96
C LYS A 285 -17.07 7.87 -14.76
N ASN A 286 -16.32 8.96 -14.92
CA ASN A 286 -16.19 10.01 -13.91
C ASN A 286 -16.31 11.40 -14.52
N GLU A 287 -16.52 12.40 -13.67
CA GLU A 287 -16.68 13.81 -14.03
C GLU A 287 -15.51 14.32 -14.90
N LEU A 288 -14.27 13.94 -14.57
CA LEU A 288 -13.07 14.43 -15.27
C LEU A 288 -12.93 13.93 -16.71
N THR A 289 -13.51 12.76 -17.01
CA THR A 289 -13.42 12.13 -18.34
C THR A 289 -14.65 12.40 -19.20
N THR A 290 -15.80 12.68 -18.59
CA THR A 290 -17.08 12.75 -19.33
C THR A 290 -17.93 13.98 -19.06
N GLY A 291 -17.57 14.82 -18.08
CA GLY A 291 -18.32 16.04 -17.74
C GLY A 291 -19.73 15.80 -17.26
N CYS A 292 -19.99 14.60 -16.75
CA CYS A 292 -21.17 14.27 -15.96
C CYS A 292 -21.48 15.11 -14.65
#